data_AF-G0QLR9-F1
#
_entry.id   AF-G0QLR9-F1
#
_cell.length_a   1.000
_cell.length_b   1.000
_cell.length_c   1.000
_cell.angle_alpha   90.00
_cell.angle_beta   90.00
_cell.angle_gamma   90.00
#
_symmetry.space_group_name_H-M   'P 1'
#
loop_
_entity.id
_entity.type
_entity.pdbx_description
1 polymer ?
#
loop_
_entity_poly.entity_id
_entity_poly.type
_entity_poly.pdbx_seq_one_letter_code
_entity_poly.pdbx_strand_id
1 'polypeptide(L)'
;MIFMGSQKYQDENLFFDLVSINGGQSNAYTDSGNTNYHFESTNNNFEQLLDVWSRFFIDPLLKEEQLEREIQAVDSEYVNTLTNEFNRIYGLLNYISDKQHPFNTFSYGNIDSLMKIPKNTYFALREFLQKYYFSENMTLVVKVDSIYLNSTKNKIENLFSQIPSFLEKSRKFQSSFKFNIVY
;
A
#
# COMPACT_ATOMS: atom_id res chain seq x y z
N MET A 1 -0.36 -7.09 1.03
CA MET A 1 0.85 -7.03 1.90
C MET A 1 0.90 -5.86 2.89
N ILE A 2 0.68 -4.59 2.50
CA ILE A 2 0.79 -3.43 3.42
C ILE A 2 -0.13 -3.51 4.67
N PHE A 3 -1.27 -4.19 4.55
CA PHE A 3 -2.22 -4.41 5.65
C PHE A 3 -1.74 -5.36 6.74
N MET A 4 -0.63 -6.08 6.53
CA MET A 4 -0.22 -7.22 7.36
C MET A 4 0.66 -6.81 8.55
N GLY A 5 0.17 -5.83 9.31
CA GLY A 5 0.84 -5.31 10.49
C GLY A 5 1.93 -4.27 10.18
N SER A 6 2.41 -3.67 11.27
CA SER A 6 3.39 -2.57 11.30
C SER A 6 4.37 -2.74 12.46
N GLN A 7 5.40 -1.91 12.52
CA GLN A 7 6.35 -1.94 13.64
C GLN A 7 5.65 -1.73 15.00
N LYS A 8 4.69 -0.81 15.06
CA LYS A 8 3.91 -0.52 16.29
C LYS A 8 2.87 -1.60 16.59
N TYR A 9 2.25 -2.17 15.55
CA TYR A 9 1.17 -3.16 15.68
C TYR A 9 1.52 -4.42 14.89
N GLN A 10 2.11 -5.41 15.57
CA GLN A 10 2.73 -6.58 14.94
C GLN A 10 1.75 -7.65 14.46
N ASP A 11 0.52 -7.63 14.98
CA ASP A 11 -0.54 -8.55 14.62
C ASP A 11 -1.08 -8.21 13.21
N GLU A 12 -1.09 -9.21 12.33
CA GLU A 12 -1.49 -9.06 10.93
C GLU A 12 -3.00 -8.77 10.75
N ASN A 13 -3.84 -9.18 11.71
CA ASN A 13 -5.29 -9.07 11.60
C ASN A 13 -5.89 -7.93 12.44
N LEU A 14 -5.10 -7.31 13.32
CA LEU A 14 -5.58 -6.30 14.28
C LEU A 14 -6.45 -5.22 13.63
N PHE A 15 -6.03 -4.68 12.48
CA PHE A 15 -6.80 -3.65 11.79
C PHE A 15 -8.18 -4.16 11.36
N PHE A 16 -8.24 -5.32 10.70
CA PHE A 16 -9.48 -5.89 10.21
C PHE A 16 -10.42 -6.29 11.36
N ASP A 17 -9.87 -6.84 12.44
CA ASP A 17 -10.64 -7.16 13.64
C ASP A 17 -11.23 -5.92 14.29
N LEU A 18 -10.45 -4.84 14.40
CA LEU A 18 -10.94 -3.56 14.92
C LEU A 18 -12.02 -2.96 14.02
N VAL A 19 -11.85 -3.00 12.70
CA VAL A 19 -12.87 -2.49 11.76
C VAL A 19 -14.17 -3.29 11.94
N SER A 20 -14.08 -4.61 11.99
CA SER A 20 -15.22 -5.52 12.15
C SER A 20 -15.97 -5.30 13.47
N ILE A 21 -15.24 -5.27 14.61
CA ILE A 21 -15.84 -5.03 15.94
C ILE A 21 -16.51 -3.66 16.03
N ASN A 22 -16.04 -2.67 15.25
CA ASN A 22 -16.62 -1.33 15.20
C ASN A 22 -17.70 -1.16 14.12
N GLY A 23 -18.23 -2.27 13.58
CA GLY A 23 -19.32 -2.26 12.59
C GLY A 23 -18.91 -1.63 11.26
N GLY A 24 -17.63 -1.70 10.93
CA GLY A 24 -17.03 -1.08 9.77
C GLY A 24 -16.69 -2.05 8.65
N GLN A 25 -16.18 -1.49 7.55
CA GLN A 25 -15.63 -2.23 6.42
C GLN A 25 -14.36 -1.54 5.91
N SER A 26 -13.50 -2.29 5.24
CA SER A 26 -12.27 -1.77 4.64
C SER A 26 -11.97 -2.44 3.32
N ASN A 27 -11.39 -1.69 2.39
CA ASN A 27 -10.92 -2.25 1.13
C ASN A 27 -9.77 -1.42 0.55
N ALA A 28 -9.17 -1.93 -0.52
CA ALA A 28 -8.24 -1.20 -1.35
C ALA A 28 -8.42 -1.60 -2.81
N TYR A 29 -7.99 -0.72 -3.71
CA TYR A 29 -7.83 -1.06 -5.12
C TYR A 29 -6.60 -0.38 -5.70
N THR A 30 -6.08 -0.94 -6.79
CA THR A 30 -4.97 -0.38 -7.56
C THR A 30 -5.45 -0.12 -8.98
N ASP A 31 -5.22 1.09 -9.47
CA ASP A 31 -5.45 1.50 -10.84
C ASP A 31 -4.11 1.95 -11.47
N SER A 32 -4.10 2.19 -12.77
CA SER A 32 -2.99 2.63 -13.60
C SER A 32 -2.16 3.79 -13.02
N GLY A 33 -2.76 4.70 -12.25
CA GLY A 33 -2.09 5.88 -11.70
C GLY A 33 -2.19 6.07 -10.19
N ASN A 34 -2.90 5.18 -9.47
CA ASN A 34 -3.07 5.34 -8.03
C ASN A 34 -3.34 4.00 -7.33
N THR A 35 -3.04 3.98 -6.02
CA THR A 35 -3.52 2.94 -5.12
C THR A 35 -4.36 3.61 -4.05
N ASN A 36 -5.60 3.17 -3.91
CA ASN A 36 -6.54 3.72 -2.94
C ASN A 36 -6.74 2.74 -1.80
N TYR A 37 -6.67 3.26 -0.57
CA TYR A 37 -6.97 2.54 0.66
C TYR A 37 -8.09 3.28 1.37
N HIS A 38 -9.12 2.58 1.82
CA HIS A 38 -10.23 3.20 2.53
C HIS A 38 -10.82 2.24 3.57
N PHE A 39 -11.39 2.84 4.61
CA PHE A 39 -12.20 2.13 5.59
C PHE A 39 -13.27 3.07 6.14
N GLU A 40 -14.30 2.46 6.68
CA GLU A 40 -15.36 3.13 7.43
C GLU A 40 -15.62 2.38 8.73
N SER A 41 -16.13 3.07 9.75
CA SER A 41 -16.53 2.48 11.02
C SER A 41 -17.57 3.36 11.70
N THR A 42 -18.18 2.86 12.77
CA THR A 42 -18.90 3.73 13.70
C THR A 42 -17.94 4.68 14.43
N ASN A 43 -18.44 5.82 14.91
CA ASN A 43 -17.60 6.90 15.45
C ASN A 43 -16.84 6.53 16.76
N ASN A 44 -17.31 5.54 17.51
CA ASN A 44 -16.87 5.34 18.91
C ASN A 44 -15.39 4.96 19.08
N ASN A 45 -14.69 4.50 18.03
CA ASN A 45 -13.25 4.17 18.08
C ASN A 45 -12.48 4.62 16.83
N PHE A 46 -13.00 5.61 16.10
CA PHE A 46 -12.41 6.04 14.83
C PHE A 46 -10.95 6.51 14.97
N GLU A 47 -10.61 7.20 16.08
CA GLU A 47 -9.24 7.68 16.32
C GLU A 47 -8.23 6.54 16.56
N GLN A 48 -8.65 5.42 17.17
CA GLN A 48 -7.81 4.23 17.33
C GLN A 48 -7.58 3.54 15.99
N LEU A 49 -8.66 3.41 15.19
CA LEU A 49 -8.58 2.86 13.84
C LEU A 49 -7.64 3.67 12.95
N LEU A 50 -7.70 5.01 13.04
CA LEU A 50 -6.77 5.90 12.33
C LEU A 50 -5.32 5.69 12.74
N ASP A 51 -5.03 5.46 14.03
CA ASP A 51 -3.66 5.19 14.51
C ASP A 51 -3.13 3.90 13.88
N VAL A 52 -3.89 2.79 13.96
CA VAL A 52 -3.48 1.51 13.34
C VAL A 52 -3.37 1.64 11.82
N TRP A 53 -4.33 2.28 11.17
CA TRP A 53 -4.35 2.45 9.72
C TRP A 53 -3.21 3.34 9.21
N SER A 54 -2.85 4.40 9.95
CA SER A 54 -1.73 5.28 9.57
C SER A 54 -0.40 4.53 9.47
N ARG A 55 -0.22 3.47 10.29
CA ARG A 55 1.03 2.72 10.38
C ARG A 55 1.35 1.92 9.12
N PHE A 56 0.34 1.57 8.34
CA PHE A 56 0.51 0.98 7.02
C PHE A 56 1.39 1.83 6.11
N PHE A 57 1.33 3.16 6.23
CA PHE A 57 2.08 4.09 5.39
C PHE A 57 3.39 4.59 6.03
N ILE A 58 3.57 4.35 7.33
CA ILE A 58 4.72 4.81 8.10
C ILE A 58 5.77 3.70 8.19
N ASP A 59 5.37 2.53 8.68
CA ASP A 59 6.28 1.46 9.10
C ASP A 59 5.68 0.05 8.90
N PRO A 60 5.18 -0.29 7.69
CA PRO A 60 4.62 -1.62 7.43
C PRO A 60 5.68 -2.71 7.55
N LEU A 61 5.32 -3.88 8.09
CA LEU A 61 6.28 -4.96 8.32
C LEU A 61 6.79 -5.58 7.03
N LEU A 62 5.86 -5.90 6.13
CA LEU A 62 6.12 -6.62 4.87
C LEU A 62 7.03 -7.82 5.15
N LYS A 63 6.51 -8.82 5.87
CA LYS A 63 7.31 -9.99 6.21
C LYS A 63 7.47 -10.85 4.97
N GLU A 64 8.69 -11.33 4.73
CA GLU A 64 8.99 -12.15 3.55
C GLU A 64 8.19 -13.46 3.55
N GLU A 65 7.98 -14.05 4.73
CA GLU A 65 7.18 -15.27 4.93
C GLU A 65 5.71 -15.15 4.48
N GLN A 66 5.17 -13.93 4.38
CA GLN A 66 3.79 -13.69 3.93
C GLN A 66 3.69 -13.58 2.40
N LEU A 67 4.81 -13.40 1.70
CA LEU A 67 4.84 -13.06 0.28
C LEU A 67 4.20 -14.14 -0.60
N GLU A 68 4.52 -15.41 -0.35
CA GLU A 68 4.00 -16.51 -1.16
C GLU A 68 2.48 -16.63 -1.03
N ARG A 69 1.94 -16.56 0.19
CA ARG A 69 0.50 -16.58 0.46
C ARG A 69 -0.22 -15.43 -0.25
N GLU A 70 0.38 -14.26 -0.24
CA GLU A 70 -0.19 -13.06 -0.86
C GLU A 70 -0.16 -13.14 -2.40
N ILE A 71 0.92 -13.69 -2.97
CA ILE A 71 1.00 -13.95 -4.41
C ILE A 71 -0.07 -14.95 -4.84
N GLN A 72 -0.31 -16.01 -4.06
CA GLN A 72 -1.37 -16.99 -4.33
C GLN A 72 -2.77 -16.35 -4.29
N ALA A 73 -3.01 -15.40 -3.39
CA ALA A 73 -4.25 -14.65 -3.34
C ALA A 73 -4.45 -13.78 -4.60
N VAL A 74 -3.40 -13.06 -5.03
CA VAL A 74 -3.41 -12.27 -6.27
C VAL A 74 -3.62 -13.15 -7.50
N ASP A 75 -2.98 -14.31 -7.57
CA ASP A 75 -3.16 -15.27 -8.67
C ASP A 75 -4.61 -15.77 -8.73
N SER A 76 -5.21 -16.06 -7.58
CA SER A 76 -6.62 -16.46 -7.50
C SER A 76 -7.57 -15.36 -7.96
N GLU A 77 -7.29 -14.11 -7.60
CA GLU A 77 -8.04 -12.94 -8.08
C GLU A 77 -7.92 -12.80 -9.61
N TYR A 78 -6.70 -12.91 -10.14
CA TYR A 78 -6.45 -12.87 -11.57
C TYR A 78 -7.21 -13.98 -12.31
N VAL A 79 -7.20 -15.22 -11.81
CA VAL A 79 -7.95 -16.34 -12.40
C VAL A 79 -9.45 -16.05 -12.43
N ASN A 80 -10.00 -15.46 -11.37
CA ASN A 80 -11.42 -15.07 -11.34
C ASN A 80 -11.75 -14.03 -12.43
N THR A 81 -10.80 -13.13 -12.73
CA THR A 81 -11.00 -12.11 -13.77
C THR A 81 -11.04 -12.65 -15.19
N LEU A 82 -10.49 -13.84 -15.44
CA LEU A 82 -10.38 -14.41 -16.80
C LEU A 82 -11.74 -14.69 -17.46
N THR A 83 -12.79 -14.83 -16.67
CA THR A 83 -14.16 -15.04 -17.18
C THR A 83 -14.89 -13.73 -17.48
N ASN A 84 -14.37 -12.59 -17.03
CA ASN A 84 -14.98 -11.28 -17.21
C ASN A 84 -14.59 -10.69 -18.57
N GLU A 85 -15.58 -10.39 -19.41
CA GLU A 85 -15.37 -9.86 -20.76
C GLU A 85 -14.64 -8.50 -20.77
N PHE A 86 -15.01 -7.59 -19.85
CA PHE A 86 -14.36 -6.28 -19.75
C PHE A 86 -12.86 -6.42 -19.44
N ASN A 87 -12.50 -7.29 -18.50
CA ASN A 87 -11.09 -7.52 -18.15
C ASN A 87 -10.30 -8.14 -19.31
N ARG A 88 -10.91 -9.03 -20.09
CA ARG A 88 -10.29 -9.62 -21.27
C ARG A 88 -10.05 -8.59 -22.37
N ILE A 89 -11.05 -7.73 -22.65
CA ILE A 89 -10.92 -6.64 -23.61
C ILE A 89 -9.84 -5.67 -23.14
N TYR A 90 -9.84 -5.29 -21.87
CA TYR A 90 -8.84 -4.41 -21.29
C TYR A 90 -7.43 -5.01 -21.40
N GLY A 91 -7.25 -6.30 -21.08
CA GLY A 91 -5.99 -7.01 -21.25
C GLY A 91 -5.50 -7.00 -22.71
N LEU A 92 -6.40 -7.21 -23.67
CA LEU A 92 -6.07 -7.11 -25.10
C LEU A 92 -5.64 -5.68 -25.49
N LEU A 93 -6.35 -4.65 -25.01
CA LEU A 93 -6.00 -3.25 -25.27
C LEU A 93 -4.62 -2.89 -24.73
N ASN A 94 -4.29 -3.32 -23.50
CA ASN A 94 -2.93 -3.18 -22.97
C ASN A 94 -1.93 -3.83 -23.93
N TYR A 95 -2.14 -5.11 -24.30
CA TYR A 95 -1.20 -5.88 -25.12
C TYR A 95 -0.94 -5.30 -26.52
N ILE A 96 -1.96 -4.76 -27.19
CA ILE A 96 -1.82 -4.20 -28.55
C ILE A 96 -1.36 -2.73 -28.57
N SER A 97 -1.27 -2.09 -27.40
CA SER A 97 -0.79 -0.71 -27.31
C SER A 97 0.71 -0.60 -27.62
N ASP A 98 1.21 0.64 -27.67
CA ASP A 98 2.64 0.90 -27.90
C ASP A 98 3.50 0.22 -26.83
N LYS A 99 4.42 -0.64 -27.27
CA LYS A 99 5.35 -1.39 -26.41
C LYS A 99 6.26 -0.51 -25.57
N GLN A 100 6.44 0.76 -25.94
CA GLN A 100 7.22 1.72 -25.16
C GLN A 100 6.38 2.43 -24.09
N HIS A 101 5.06 2.35 -24.17
CA HIS A 101 4.15 3.02 -23.26
C HIS A 101 3.86 2.14 -22.03
N PRO A 102 3.80 2.67 -20.79
CA PRO A 102 3.52 1.88 -19.58
C PRO A 102 2.20 1.10 -19.61
N PHE A 103 1.23 1.57 -20.40
CA PHE A 103 -0.04 0.86 -20.66
C PHE A 103 0.14 -0.49 -21.36
N ASN A 104 1.30 -0.80 -21.95
CA ASN A 104 1.55 -2.14 -22.51
C ASN A 104 1.89 -3.21 -21.45
N THR A 105 1.82 -2.86 -20.16
CA THR A 105 2.19 -3.75 -19.06
C THR A 105 1.05 -4.65 -18.63
N PHE A 106 1.35 -5.89 -18.25
CA PHE A 106 0.41 -6.74 -17.51
C PHE A 106 0.28 -6.22 -16.07
N SER A 107 -0.77 -5.44 -15.81
CA SER A 107 -0.94 -4.69 -14.55
C SER A 107 -1.59 -5.47 -13.41
N TYR A 108 -2.16 -6.65 -13.68
CA TYR A 108 -2.88 -7.43 -12.65
C TYR A 108 -1.91 -8.15 -11.70
N GLY A 109 -0.90 -8.80 -12.28
CA GLY A 109 -0.03 -9.71 -11.53
C GLY A 109 -0.63 -11.13 -11.44
N ASN A 110 0.25 -12.10 -11.33
CA ASN A 110 -0.05 -13.53 -11.19
C ASN A 110 1.21 -14.26 -10.68
N ILE A 111 1.14 -15.57 -10.47
CA ILE A 111 2.29 -16.33 -9.97
C ILE A 111 3.52 -16.24 -10.90
N ASP A 112 3.32 -16.16 -12.21
CA ASP A 112 4.41 -16.07 -13.17
C ASP A 112 5.14 -14.72 -13.06
N SER A 113 4.40 -13.62 -13.13
CA SER A 113 4.93 -12.25 -13.08
C SER A 113 5.43 -11.81 -11.71
N LEU A 114 4.91 -12.40 -10.63
CA LEU A 114 5.24 -12.02 -9.25
C LEU A 114 6.14 -13.03 -8.54
N MET A 115 6.34 -14.25 -9.04
CA MET A 115 7.17 -15.25 -8.34
C MET A 115 8.19 -15.94 -9.26
N LYS A 116 7.80 -16.34 -10.49
CA LYS A 116 8.67 -17.15 -11.36
C LYS A 116 9.63 -16.33 -12.22
N ILE A 117 9.15 -15.23 -12.79
CA ILE A 117 9.93 -14.32 -13.65
C ILE A 117 10.91 -13.44 -12.86
N PRO A 118 10.49 -12.76 -11.77
CA PRO A 118 11.39 -11.86 -11.05
C PRO A 118 12.45 -12.62 -10.25
N LYS A 119 13.64 -12.01 -10.13
CA LYS A 119 14.74 -12.57 -9.33
C LYS A 119 14.46 -12.51 -7.83
N ASN A 120 13.84 -11.43 -7.37
CA ASN A 120 13.52 -11.21 -5.96
C ASN A 120 12.36 -10.21 -5.82
N THR A 121 11.14 -10.74 -5.71
CA THR A 121 9.92 -9.94 -5.55
C THR A 121 9.85 -9.24 -4.20
N TYR A 122 10.40 -9.85 -3.16
CA TYR A 122 10.44 -9.26 -1.82
C TYR A 122 11.20 -7.93 -1.83
N PHE A 123 12.39 -7.93 -2.43
CA PHE A 123 13.21 -6.74 -2.57
C PHE A 123 12.52 -5.69 -3.46
N ALA A 124 11.96 -6.11 -4.60
CA ALA A 124 11.25 -5.21 -5.51
C ALA A 124 10.04 -4.52 -4.84
N LEU A 125 9.29 -5.24 -4.00
CA LEU A 125 8.19 -4.67 -3.20
C LEU A 125 8.68 -3.58 -2.25
N ARG A 126 9.78 -3.83 -1.54
CA ARG A 126 10.37 -2.88 -0.59
C ARG A 126 10.89 -1.63 -1.31
N GLU A 127 11.57 -1.80 -2.44
CA GLU A 127 12.00 -0.71 -3.29
C GLU A 127 10.83 0.11 -3.84
N PHE A 128 9.75 -0.56 -4.27
CA PHE A 128 8.54 0.11 -4.77
C PHE A 128 7.90 1.01 -3.71
N LEU A 129 7.68 0.47 -2.50
CA LEU A 129 7.14 1.25 -1.38
C LEU A 129 8.09 2.39 -0.98
N GLN A 130 9.40 2.17 -0.98
CA GLN A 130 10.35 3.25 -0.74
C GLN A 130 10.25 4.34 -1.81
N LYS A 131 10.13 3.97 -3.09
CA LYS A 131 10.12 4.92 -4.20
C LYS A 131 8.83 5.74 -4.28
N TYR A 132 7.67 5.14 -4.03
CA TYR A 132 6.38 5.77 -4.34
C TYR A 132 5.52 6.15 -3.14
N TYR A 133 5.75 5.59 -1.95
CA TYR A 133 4.90 5.86 -0.76
C TYR A 133 5.49 6.96 0.12
N PHE A 134 5.52 8.19 -0.36
CA PHE A 134 5.96 9.37 0.41
C PHE A 134 4.85 10.39 0.55
N SER A 135 4.93 11.26 1.56
CA SER A 135 3.84 12.14 1.96
C SER A 135 3.37 13.07 0.83
N GLU A 136 4.29 13.64 0.02
CA GLU A 136 3.94 14.51 -1.10
C GLU A 136 3.22 13.78 -2.26
N ASN A 137 3.23 12.44 -2.28
CA ASN A 137 2.51 11.61 -3.26
C ASN A 137 1.22 11.00 -2.69
N MET A 138 0.76 11.48 -1.54
CA MET A 138 -0.43 10.97 -0.86
C MET A 138 -1.47 12.07 -0.66
N THR A 139 -2.73 11.66 -0.64
CA THR A 139 -3.85 12.53 -0.26
C THR A 139 -4.74 11.76 0.71
N LEU A 140 -5.08 12.40 1.83
CA LEU A 140 -5.94 11.83 2.86
C LEU A 140 -7.26 12.61 2.91
N VAL A 141 -8.37 11.88 2.90
CA VAL A 141 -9.72 12.43 3.11
C VAL A 141 -10.31 11.75 4.34
N VAL A 142 -10.81 12.55 5.29
CA VAL A 142 -11.43 12.05 6.51
C VAL A 142 -12.77 12.74 6.71
N LYS A 143 -13.82 11.92 6.85
CA LYS A 143 -15.18 12.37 7.13
C LYS A 143 -15.54 11.95 8.55
N VAL A 144 -15.87 12.93 9.39
CA VAL A 144 -16.35 12.73 10.77
C VAL A 144 -17.48 13.73 11.05
N ASP A 145 -18.29 13.46 12.08
CA ASP A 145 -19.25 14.45 12.57
C ASP A 145 -18.53 15.72 13.06
N SER A 146 -19.21 16.86 12.94
CA SER A 146 -18.65 18.19 13.27
C SER A 146 -18.13 18.28 14.70
N ILE A 147 -18.73 17.52 15.63
CA ILE A 147 -18.33 17.46 17.04
C ILE A 147 -16.91 16.89 17.20
N TYR A 148 -16.49 15.97 16.33
CA TYR A 148 -15.18 15.32 16.38
C TYR A 148 -14.13 15.99 15.48
N LEU A 149 -14.50 17.02 14.72
CA LEU A 149 -13.62 17.62 13.70
C LEU A 149 -12.27 18.08 14.29
N ASN A 150 -12.30 18.79 15.41
CA ASN A 150 -11.09 19.35 16.02
C ASN A 150 -10.19 18.27 16.65
N SER A 151 -10.77 17.30 17.36
CA SER A 151 -9.99 16.20 17.95
C SER A 151 -9.36 15.33 16.87
N THR A 152 -10.15 15.00 15.85
CA THR A 152 -9.73 14.19 14.70
C THR A 152 -8.63 14.90 13.90
N LYS A 153 -8.75 16.22 13.67
CA LYS A 153 -7.73 16.99 12.95
C LYS A 153 -6.37 16.93 13.65
N ASN A 154 -6.33 17.22 14.95
CA ASN A 154 -5.08 17.16 15.70
C ASN A 154 -4.48 15.75 15.69
N LYS A 155 -5.33 14.71 15.78
CA LYS A 155 -4.88 13.32 15.70
C LYS A 155 -4.28 12.99 14.33
N ILE A 156 -4.94 13.40 13.24
CA ILE A 156 -4.45 13.22 11.86
C ILE A 156 -3.09 13.89 11.67
N GLU A 157 -2.96 15.17 12.06
CA GLU A 157 -1.69 15.89 11.91
C GLU A 157 -0.54 15.18 12.64
N ASN A 158 -0.78 14.68 13.86
CA ASN A 158 0.22 13.94 14.63
C ASN A 158 0.57 12.57 14.03
N LEU A 159 -0.40 11.85 13.46
CA LEU A 159 -0.18 10.53 12.89
C LEU A 159 0.50 10.61 11.53
N PHE A 160 -0.08 11.37 10.60
CA PHE A 160 0.33 11.36 9.19
C PHE A 160 1.56 12.23 8.90
N SER A 161 1.95 13.12 9.82
CA SER A 161 3.25 13.81 9.74
C SER A 161 4.45 12.87 9.88
N GLN A 162 4.25 11.64 10.38
CA GLN A 162 5.29 10.62 10.48
C GLN A 162 5.54 9.89 9.15
N ILE A 163 4.70 10.10 8.13
CA ILE A 163 4.93 9.50 6.81
C ILE A 163 6.17 10.17 6.21
N PRO A 164 7.19 9.39 5.79
CA PRO A 164 8.42 9.95 5.26
C PRO A 164 8.16 10.84 4.03
N SER A 165 8.79 12.00 4.02
CA SER A 165 8.87 12.86 2.83
C SER A 165 9.76 12.24 1.76
N PHE A 166 9.62 12.71 0.51
CA PHE A 166 10.50 12.30 -0.59
C PHE A 166 11.99 12.47 -0.26
N LEU A 167 12.34 13.61 0.35
CA LEU A 167 13.72 13.94 0.71
C LEU A 167 14.30 12.98 1.76
N GLU A 168 13.53 12.63 2.79
CA GLU A 168 13.96 11.68 3.81
C GLU A 168 14.19 10.28 3.25
N LYS A 169 13.35 9.85 2.30
CA LYS A 169 13.55 8.57 1.62
C LYS A 169 14.76 8.57 0.69
N SER A 170 15.03 9.69 0.00
CA SER A 170 16.19 9.83 -0.89
C SER A 170 17.52 9.81 -0.12
N ARG A 171 17.57 10.38 1.10
CA ARG A 171 18.77 10.37 1.96
C ARG A 171 19.13 8.97 2.45
N LYS A 172 18.13 8.13 2.77
CA LYS A 172 18.36 6.72 3.13
C LYS A 172 18.96 5.90 1.98
N PHE A 173 18.75 6.32 0.72
CA PHE A 173 19.32 5.65 -0.45
C PHE A 173 20.77 6.08 -0.75
N GLN A 174 21.18 7.27 -0.31
CA GLN A 174 22.55 7.77 -0.48
C GLN A 174 23.55 7.25 0.57
N SER A 175 23.13 6.42 1.53
CA SER A 175 24.06 5.81 2.49
C SER A 175 24.84 4.63 1.88
N SER A 176 25.65 4.92 0.87
CA SER A 176 27.01 4.38 0.80
C SER A 176 27.93 5.51 1.25
N PHE A 177 28.08 5.64 2.58
CA PHE A 177 29.08 6.55 3.14
C PHE A 177 30.46 6.08 2.66
N LYS A 178 30.99 6.73 1.62
CA LYS A 178 32.44 6.79 1.38
C LYS A 178 32.90 8.12 1.97
N PHE A 179 33.52 8.06 3.14
CA PHE A 179 34.39 9.15 3.57
C PHE A 179 35.56 9.19 2.60
N ASN A 180 35.72 10.33 1.91
CA ASN A 180 37.03 10.75 1.43
C ASN A 180 37.48 11.89 2.34
N ILE A 181 38.31 11.54 3.31
CA ILE A 181 39.20 12.51 3.96
C ILE A 181 40.35 12.73 2.99
N VAL A 182 40.60 13.97 2.62
CA VAL A 182 41.83 14.38 1.93
C VAL A 182 42.35 15.60 2.68
N TYR A 183 43.60 15.52 3.14
CA TYR A 183 44.36 16.66 3.67
C TYR A 183 44.73 17.63 2.56
#